data_AF-G4FPA7-F1
#
_entry.id   AF-G4FPA7-F1
#
_cell.length_a   1.000
_cell.length_b   1.000
_cell.length_c   1.000
_cell.angle_alpha   90.00
_cell.angle_beta   90.00
_cell.angle_gamma   90.00
#
_symmetry.space_group_name_H-M   'P 1'
#
loop_
_entity.id
_entity.type
_entity.pdbx_description
1 polymer ?
#
loop_
_entity_poly.entity_id
_entity_poly.type
_entity_poly.pdbx_seq_one_letter_code
_entity_poly.pdbx_strand_id
1 'polypeptide(L)'
;MKALLFLLTGVMNPLIVPQDNILPVFGCGTSCRVETEQLSLPEVMNDGWLRVKVRQRTWIHTCDWDTKECRHEPASGRAGPPVIDIWLFADCVGERFSTSKNADRTDSWEQDVFYREGDVAGQPKYQTVHGNPFMRWAKLCPAEGEDGMRSIQGSFDRFRKALEEIR
;
A
#
# COMPACT_ATOMS: atom_id res chain seq x y z
N MET A 1 37.43 -36.18 -35.04
CA MET A 1 36.27 -36.20 -34.13
C MET A 1 36.08 -34.80 -33.57
N LYS A 2 35.01 -34.09 -33.98
CA LYS A 2 34.68 -32.74 -33.50
C LYS A 2 33.56 -32.86 -32.47
N ALA A 3 33.83 -32.51 -31.22
CA ALA A 3 32.82 -32.38 -30.20
C ALA A 3 32.03 -31.09 -30.45
N LEU A 4 30.72 -31.21 -30.74
CA LEU A 4 29.81 -30.07 -30.72
C LEU A 4 29.45 -29.76 -29.27
N LEU A 5 29.93 -28.62 -28.77
CA LEU A 5 29.37 -27.98 -27.57
C LEU A 5 27.99 -27.41 -27.94
N PHE A 6 26.93 -28.00 -27.40
CA PHE A 6 25.61 -27.37 -27.35
C PHE A 6 25.60 -26.35 -26.22
N LEU A 7 25.67 -25.06 -26.57
CA LEU A 7 25.38 -23.95 -25.66
C LEU A 7 23.85 -23.85 -25.51
N LEU A 8 23.34 -24.33 -24.38
CA LEU A 8 21.98 -24.06 -23.91
C LEU A 8 21.88 -22.60 -23.51
N THR A 9 21.43 -21.74 -24.42
CA THR A 9 20.96 -20.39 -24.08
C THR A 9 19.59 -20.49 -23.41
N GLY A 10 19.58 -20.70 -22.10
CA GLY A 10 18.37 -20.61 -21.30
C GLY A 10 17.81 -19.19 -21.39
N VAL A 11 16.63 -19.04 -21.98
CA VAL A 11 15.87 -17.79 -21.95
C VAL A 11 15.47 -17.55 -20.50
N MET A 12 16.14 -16.62 -19.82
CA MET A 12 15.68 -16.12 -18.53
C MET A 12 14.36 -15.40 -18.78
N ASN A 13 13.23 -16.09 -18.57
CA ASN A 13 11.95 -15.43 -18.50
C ASN A 13 12.02 -14.40 -17.36
N PRO A 14 11.65 -13.13 -17.61
CA PRO A 14 11.61 -12.14 -16.55
C PRO A 14 10.67 -12.63 -15.45
N LEU A 15 11.13 -12.57 -14.21
CA LEU A 15 10.33 -12.96 -13.05
C LEU A 15 9.12 -12.02 -12.96
N ILE A 16 7.93 -12.53 -13.30
CA ILE A 16 6.68 -11.77 -13.15
C ILE A 16 6.39 -11.65 -11.67
N VAL A 17 6.35 -10.42 -11.14
CA VAL A 17 6.03 -10.16 -9.74
C VAL A 17 4.49 -9.97 -9.61
N PRO A 18 3.78 -10.86 -8.89
CA PRO A 18 2.35 -10.71 -8.64
C PRO A 18 2.04 -9.39 -7.91
N GLN A 19 0.87 -8.81 -8.14
CA GLN A 19 0.47 -7.50 -7.59
C GLN A 19 -0.50 -7.63 -6.41
N ASP A 20 -0.58 -8.82 -5.80
CA ASP A 20 -1.68 -9.20 -4.89
C ASP A 20 -1.44 -8.78 -3.42
N ASN A 21 -0.19 -8.49 -3.06
CA ASN A 21 0.23 -8.21 -1.67
C ASN A 21 0.32 -6.73 -1.34
N ILE A 22 -0.16 -5.86 -2.24
CA ILE A 22 -0.11 -4.42 -2.06
C ILE A 22 -1.49 -3.81 -2.28
N LEU A 23 -1.70 -2.64 -1.68
CA LEU A 23 -2.84 -1.78 -2.00
C LEU A 23 -2.35 -0.40 -2.44
N PRO A 24 -3.10 0.27 -3.32
CA PRO A 24 -2.92 1.68 -3.57
C PRO A 24 -2.96 2.48 -2.27
N VAL A 25 -2.21 3.59 -2.23
CA VAL A 25 -2.30 4.51 -1.10
C VAL A 25 -3.56 5.36 -1.26
N PHE A 26 -4.45 5.25 -0.28
CA PHE A 26 -5.61 6.12 -0.14
C PHE A 26 -5.29 7.11 0.99
N GLY A 27 -5.07 8.38 0.67
CA GLY A 27 -4.70 9.36 1.71
C GLY A 27 -4.15 10.71 1.23
N CYS A 28 -3.92 10.92 -0.07
CA CYS A 28 -3.33 12.17 -0.56
C CYS A 28 -4.35 13.27 -0.94
N GLY A 29 -5.63 13.09 -0.60
CA GLY A 29 -6.72 14.06 -0.86
C GLY A 29 -7.50 13.80 -2.16
N THR A 30 -8.54 14.59 -2.40
CA THR A 30 -9.50 14.40 -3.52
C THR A 30 -8.90 14.72 -4.90
N SER A 31 -7.86 15.55 -4.97
CA SER A 31 -7.16 15.90 -6.20
C SER A 31 -5.92 15.05 -6.45
N CYS A 32 -5.73 13.95 -5.73
CA CYS A 32 -4.54 13.13 -5.85
C CYS A 32 -4.87 11.64 -5.92
N ARG A 33 -4.10 10.92 -6.74
CA ARG A 33 -4.14 9.46 -6.84
C ARG A 33 -2.72 8.93 -6.78
N VAL A 34 -2.49 7.93 -5.93
CA VAL A 34 -1.21 7.21 -5.86
C VAL A 34 -1.42 5.80 -6.38
N GLU A 35 -0.77 5.48 -7.49
CA GLU A 35 -0.66 4.11 -7.98
C GLU A 35 0.49 3.42 -7.26
N THR A 36 0.33 2.16 -6.91
CA THR A 36 1.37 1.35 -6.28
C THR A 36 1.57 0.08 -7.07
N GLU A 37 2.82 -0.24 -7.39
CA GLU A 37 3.25 -1.42 -8.14
C GLU A 37 4.24 -2.22 -7.28
N GLN A 38 4.05 -3.52 -7.15
CA GLN A 38 4.91 -4.43 -6.41
C GLN A 38 6.12 -4.79 -7.27
N LEU A 39 7.32 -4.59 -6.73
CA LEU A 39 8.60 -4.82 -7.39
C LEU A 39 9.36 -6.05 -6.86
N SER A 40 8.96 -6.61 -5.71
CA SER A 40 9.54 -7.83 -5.15
C SER A 40 8.45 -8.75 -4.60
N LEU A 41 8.78 -10.01 -4.35
CA LEU A 41 7.94 -10.83 -3.48
C LEU A 41 8.06 -10.34 -2.02
N PRO A 42 7.06 -10.60 -1.17
CA PRO A 42 7.21 -10.43 0.27
C PRO A 42 8.31 -11.33 0.83
N GLU A 43 9.13 -10.79 1.73
CA GLU A 43 10.21 -11.51 2.40
C GLU A 43 10.11 -11.33 3.91
N VAL A 44 10.35 -12.41 4.68
CA VAL A 44 10.45 -12.36 6.14
C VAL A 44 11.86 -11.94 6.52
N MET A 45 11.98 -10.93 7.38
CA MET A 45 13.22 -10.43 7.96
C MET A 45 13.61 -11.23 9.22
N ASN A 46 14.86 -11.08 9.66
CA ASN A 46 15.37 -11.78 10.84
C ASN A 46 14.64 -11.43 12.15
N ASP A 47 14.03 -10.25 12.22
CA ASP A 47 13.22 -9.77 13.34
C ASP A 47 11.72 -10.13 13.22
N GLY A 48 11.35 -10.94 12.22
CA GLY A 48 9.98 -11.41 11.99
C GLY A 48 9.11 -10.46 11.16
N TRP A 49 9.60 -9.26 10.83
CA TRP A 49 8.87 -8.33 9.96
C TRP A 49 8.80 -8.85 8.53
N LEU A 50 7.67 -8.63 7.86
CA LEU A 50 7.57 -8.78 6.42
C LEU A 50 8.03 -7.50 5.74
N ARG A 51 8.74 -7.62 4.62
CA ARG A 51 9.05 -6.50 3.73
C ARG A 51 8.66 -6.79 2.29
N VAL A 52 8.26 -5.75 1.57
CA VAL A 52 8.05 -5.80 0.11
C VAL A 52 8.47 -4.50 -0.53
N LYS A 53 9.17 -4.57 -1.66
CA LYS A 53 9.55 -3.40 -2.44
C LYS A 53 8.41 -3.00 -3.36
N VAL A 54 8.11 -1.70 -3.41
CA VAL A 54 7.07 -1.15 -4.28
C VAL A 54 7.54 0.12 -4.97
N ARG A 55 6.91 0.42 -6.11
CA ARG A 55 6.98 1.70 -6.80
C ARG A 55 5.67 2.44 -6.63
N GLN A 56 5.74 3.66 -6.16
CA GLN A 56 4.61 4.56 -6.08
C GLN A 56 4.70 5.62 -7.17
N ARG A 57 3.57 5.87 -7.83
CA ARG A 57 3.43 6.95 -8.82
C ARG A 57 2.31 7.88 -8.38
N THR A 58 2.63 9.14 -8.16
CA THR A 58 1.67 10.14 -7.67
C THR A 58 1.21 11.00 -8.83
N TRP A 59 -0.10 11.07 -8.99
CA TRP A 59 -0.79 11.88 -10.00
C TRP A 59 -1.64 12.94 -9.30
N ILE A 60 -1.54 14.19 -9.74
CA ILE A 60 -2.34 15.31 -9.26
C ILE A 60 -3.33 15.69 -10.34
N HIS A 61 -4.58 15.87 -9.94
CA HIS A 61 -5.64 16.44 -10.74
C HIS A 61 -5.60 17.96 -10.60
N THR A 62 -5.24 18.64 -11.69
CA THR A 62 -5.17 20.09 -11.75
C THR A 62 -6.31 20.59 -12.62
N CYS A 63 -7.14 21.48 -12.09
CA CYS A 63 -8.21 22.13 -12.83
C CYS A 63 -7.87 23.60 -13.05
N ASP A 64 -7.93 24.03 -14.29
CA ASP A 64 -7.97 25.44 -14.65
C ASP A 64 -9.41 25.92 -14.52
N TRP A 65 -9.64 26.86 -13.61
CA TRP A 65 -10.97 27.38 -13.32
C TRP A 65 -11.48 28.38 -14.36
N ASP A 66 -10.60 28.96 -15.17
CA ASP A 66 -10.94 29.90 -16.23
C ASP A 66 -11.36 29.13 -17.49
N THR A 67 -10.61 28.09 -17.85
CA THR A 67 -10.91 27.25 -19.02
C THR A 67 -11.86 26.08 -18.72
N LYS A 68 -12.10 25.78 -17.43
CA LYS A 68 -12.84 24.60 -16.96
C LYS A 68 -12.23 23.27 -17.40
N GLU A 69 -10.98 23.27 -17.85
CA GLU A 69 -10.27 22.05 -18.19
C GLU A 69 -9.61 21.46 -16.96
N CYS A 70 -9.76 20.15 -16.76
CA CYS A 70 -9.04 19.43 -15.74
C CYS A 70 -8.12 18.40 -16.38
N ARG A 71 -6.89 18.30 -15.86
CA ARG A 71 -5.82 17.44 -16.37
C ARG A 71 -5.23 16.60 -15.23
N HIS A 72 -4.79 15.40 -15.55
CA HIS A 72 -4.05 14.54 -14.63
C HIS A 72 -2.58 14.60 -14.97
N GLU A 73 -1.79 15.18 -14.08
CA GLU A 73 -0.36 15.40 -14.30
C GLU A 73 0.46 14.66 -13.22
N PRO A 74 1.67 14.16 -13.55
CA PRO A 74 2.56 13.63 -12.54
C PRO A 74 2.86 14.69 -11.49
N ALA A 75 2.87 14.31 -10.21
CA ALA A 75 3.27 15.23 -9.14
C ALA A 75 4.68 15.78 -9.38
N SER A 76 4.88 17.08 -9.19
CA SER A 76 6.20 17.71 -9.29
C SER A 76 6.37 18.83 -8.25
N GLY A 77 7.61 19.24 -8.00
CA GLY A 77 7.93 20.32 -7.06
C GLY A 77 7.71 19.92 -5.59
N ARG A 78 6.98 20.74 -4.82
CA ARG A 78 6.77 20.55 -3.38
C ARG A 78 5.95 19.31 -3.02
N ALA A 79 5.23 18.73 -3.99
CA ALA A 79 4.47 17.49 -3.80
C ALA A 79 5.36 16.22 -3.79
N GLY A 80 6.66 16.37 -4.03
CA GLY A 80 7.61 15.25 -4.12
C GLY A 80 7.82 14.75 -5.55
N PRO A 81 8.70 13.75 -5.72
CA PRO A 81 8.94 13.17 -7.03
C PRO A 81 7.70 12.44 -7.53
N PRO A 82 7.42 12.45 -8.85
CA PRO A 82 6.25 11.77 -9.43
C PRO A 82 6.33 10.25 -9.28
N VAL A 83 7.54 9.70 -9.13
CA VAL A 83 7.81 8.27 -8.98
C VAL A 83 8.80 8.07 -7.84
N ILE A 84 8.51 7.13 -6.95
CA ILE A 84 9.42 6.75 -5.87
C ILE A 84 9.36 5.24 -5.62
N ASP A 85 10.53 4.63 -5.42
CA ASP A 85 10.64 3.26 -4.95
C ASP A 85 10.83 3.27 -3.43
N ILE A 86 10.00 2.53 -2.72
CA ILE A 86 10.02 2.41 -1.25
C ILE A 86 9.84 0.96 -0.84
N TRP A 87 10.18 0.68 0.41
CA TRP A 87 9.90 -0.58 1.09
C TRP A 87 8.70 -0.41 2.02
N LEU A 88 7.79 -1.38 1.98
CA LEU A 88 6.70 -1.52 2.93
C LEU A 88 7.09 -2.59 3.93
N PHE A 89 6.78 -2.35 5.19
CA PHE A 89 7.07 -3.26 6.29
C PHE A 89 5.81 -3.54 7.10
N ALA A 90 5.60 -4.79 7.47
CA ALA A 90 4.49 -5.22 8.30
C ALA A 90 4.97 -6.15 9.43
N ASP A 91 4.61 -5.79 10.66
CA ASP A 91 4.69 -6.67 11.82
C ASP A 91 3.30 -7.27 12.04
N CYS A 92 3.11 -8.53 11.66
CA CYS A 92 1.81 -9.19 11.78
C CYS A 92 1.44 -9.43 13.25
N VAL A 93 2.42 -9.72 14.11
CA VAL A 93 2.16 -10.05 15.53
C VAL A 93 2.02 -8.78 16.36
N GLY A 94 2.89 -7.80 16.13
CA GLY A 94 2.84 -6.50 16.82
C GLY A 94 1.78 -5.55 16.26
N GLU A 95 1.13 -5.90 15.14
CA GLU A 95 0.10 -5.10 14.47
C GLU A 95 0.61 -3.69 14.09
N ARG A 96 1.79 -3.64 13.45
CA ARG A 96 2.45 -2.39 13.07
C ARG A 96 2.75 -2.37 11.58
N PHE A 97 2.73 -1.17 11.02
CA PHE A 97 3.04 -0.92 9.63
C PHE A 97 4.09 0.18 9.52
N SER A 98 4.95 0.08 8.52
CA SER A 98 5.92 1.13 8.23
C SER A 98 6.27 1.21 6.75
N THR A 99 6.82 2.35 6.35
CA THR A 99 7.39 2.57 5.03
C THR A 99 8.76 3.21 5.18
N SER A 100 9.69 2.86 4.30
CA SER A 100 11.05 3.42 4.34
C SER A 100 11.69 3.40 2.96
N LYS A 101 12.69 4.25 2.71
CA LYS A 101 13.46 4.21 1.46
C LYS A 101 14.51 3.08 1.48
N ASN A 102 14.90 2.65 2.67
CA ASN A 102 15.91 1.63 2.90
C ASN A 102 15.29 0.23 3.09
N ALA A 103 15.99 -0.80 2.63
CA ALA A 103 15.51 -2.19 2.72
C ALA A 103 15.57 -2.78 4.14
N ASP A 104 16.23 -2.07 5.05
CA ASP A 104 16.52 -2.45 6.43
C ASP A 104 15.73 -1.64 7.46
N ARG A 105 14.76 -0.83 7.01
CA ARG A 105 13.82 -0.08 7.87
C ARG A 105 14.49 1.04 8.71
N THR A 106 15.75 1.38 8.43
CA THR A 106 16.55 2.35 9.23
C THR A 106 16.03 3.79 9.24
N ASP A 107 15.38 4.24 8.17
CA ASP A 107 14.77 5.58 8.05
C ASP A 107 13.24 5.56 8.24
N SER A 108 12.72 4.45 8.77
CA SER A 108 11.28 4.22 8.82
C SER A 108 10.62 4.89 10.03
N TRP A 109 9.35 5.26 9.85
CA TRP A 109 8.47 5.62 10.95
C TRP A 109 7.40 4.54 11.09
N GLU A 110 7.36 3.88 12.24
CA GLU A 110 6.39 2.82 12.55
C GLU A 110 5.11 3.41 13.11
N GLN A 111 3.97 2.81 12.76
CA GLN A 111 2.68 3.15 13.31
C GLN A 111 1.86 1.90 13.61
N ASP A 112 1.11 1.91 14.72
CA ASP A 112 0.12 0.87 15.00
C ASP A 112 -1.01 0.92 13.99
N VAL A 113 -1.48 -0.25 13.55
CA VAL A 113 -2.57 -0.38 12.58
C VAL A 113 -3.96 -0.35 13.23
N PHE A 114 -4.03 -0.48 14.55
CA PHE A 114 -5.22 -0.27 15.36
C PHE A 114 -5.03 0.91 16.31
N TYR A 115 -6.12 1.56 16.73
CA TYR A 115 -6.07 2.51 17.83
C TYR A 115 -5.80 1.75 19.15
N ARG A 116 -4.81 2.20 19.92
CA ARG A 116 -4.44 1.54 21.19
C ARG A 116 -5.21 2.07 22.40
N GLU A 117 -5.68 3.32 22.33
CA GLU A 117 -6.26 4.05 23.44
C GLU A 117 -7.52 4.84 23.01
N GLY A 118 -8.33 5.24 24.00
CA GLY A 118 -9.56 6.01 23.80
C GLY A 118 -10.80 5.18 23.45
N ASP A 119 -11.91 5.86 23.16
CA ASP A 119 -13.22 5.24 22.89
C ASP A 119 -13.25 4.36 21.64
N VAL A 120 -12.25 4.52 20.77
CA VAL A 120 -12.08 3.76 19.52
C VAL A 120 -10.96 2.74 19.61
N ALA A 121 -10.43 2.44 20.81
CA ALA A 121 -9.40 1.43 20.99
C ALA A 121 -9.83 0.08 20.39
N GLY A 122 -8.90 -0.61 19.73
CA GLY A 122 -9.14 -1.84 18.96
C GLY A 122 -9.76 -1.63 17.58
N GLN A 123 -10.17 -0.41 17.21
CA GLN A 123 -10.66 -0.16 15.85
C GLN A 123 -9.49 -0.04 14.86
N PRO A 124 -9.64 -0.59 13.63
CA PRO A 124 -8.62 -0.47 12.60
C PRO A 124 -8.44 0.98 12.14
N LYS A 125 -7.20 1.38 11.86
CA LYS A 125 -6.85 2.68 11.27
C LYS A 125 -6.94 2.60 9.75
N TYR A 126 -8.11 2.86 9.21
CA TYR A 126 -8.40 2.90 7.77
C TYR A 126 -9.08 4.22 7.38
N GLN A 127 -9.05 4.54 6.09
CA GLN A 127 -9.50 5.83 5.51
C GLN A 127 -8.89 7.07 6.18
N THR A 128 -7.61 7.02 6.50
CA THR A 128 -6.89 8.14 7.12
C THR A 128 -6.15 8.97 6.08
N VAL A 129 -5.88 10.24 6.40
CA VAL A 129 -4.98 11.10 5.59
C VAL A 129 -3.55 10.57 5.53
N HIS A 130 -3.20 9.58 6.36
CA HIS A 130 -1.87 8.98 6.44
C HIS A 130 -1.73 7.68 5.63
N GLY A 131 -2.65 7.40 4.69
CA GLY A 131 -2.42 6.37 3.69
C GLY A 131 -2.90 4.96 4.04
N ASN A 132 -3.90 4.83 4.91
CA ASN A 132 -4.57 3.57 5.30
C ASN A 132 -3.63 2.47 5.80
N PRO A 133 -2.95 2.67 6.95
CA PRO A 133 -2.00 1.69 7.47
C PRO A 133 -2.60 0.30 7.69
N PHE A 134 -3.83 0.21 8.23
CA PHE A 134 -4.49 -1.09 8.44
C PHE A 134 -4.69 -1.87 7.14
N MET A 135 -5.26 -1.24 6.12
CA MET A 135 -5.58 -1.94 4.87
C MET A 135 -4.31 -2.48 4.19
N ARG A 136 -3.23 -1.68 4.21
CA ARG A 136 -1.95 -2.06 3.61
C ARG A 136 -1.25 -3.16 4.39
N TRP A 137 -1.32 -3.10 5.73
CA TRP A 137 -0.84 -4.17 6.59
C TRP A 137 -1.65 -5.47 6.40
N ALA A 138 -2.97 -5.40 6.35
CA ALA A 138 -3.84 -6.57 6.18
C ALA A 138 -3.63 -7.29 4.83
N LYS A 139 -3.06 -6.62 3.82
CA LYS A 139 -2.62 -7.30 2.59
C LYS A 139 -1.39 -8.16 2.77
N LEU A 140 -0.49 -7.76 3.66
CA LEU A 140 0.73 -8.50 3.98
C LEU A 140 0.48 -9.55 5.07
N CYS A 141 -0.48 -9.29 5.96
CA CYS A 141 -0.87 -10.12 7.10
C CYS A 141 -2.38 -10.49 7.01
N PRO A 142 -2.81 -11.27 6.01
CA PRO A 142 -4.23 -11.49 5.75
C PRO A 142 -4.97 -12.27 6.84
N ALA A 143 -4.29 -13.17 7.55
CA ALA A 143 -4.89 -13.94 8.64
C ALA A 143 -5.17 -13.05 9.85
N GLU A 144 -4.22 -12.21 10.21
CA GLU A 144 -4.29 -11.28 11.34
C GLU A 144 -5.24 -10.10 11.04
N GLY A 145 -5.41 -9.75 9.76
CA GLY A 145 -6.31 -8.68 9.32
C GLY A 145 -7.79 -9.02 9.28
N GLU A 146 -8.19 -10.29 9.44
CA GLU A 146 -9.56 -10.73 9.19
C GLU A 146 -10.60 -10.04 10.10
N ASP A 147 -10.32 -9.93 11.40
CA ASP A 147 -11.21 -9.31 12.37
C ASP A 147 -11.40 -7.82 12.09
N GLY A 148 -10.32 -7.10 11.79
CA GLY A 148 -10.38 -5.69 11.42
C GLY A 148 -11.15 -5.48 10.11
N MET A 149 -10.99 -6.37 9.12
CA MET A 149 -11.73 -6.33 7.87
C MET A 149 -13.24 -6.55 8.08
N ARG A 150 -13.63 -7.49 8.95
CA ARG A 150 -15.03 -7.71 9.34
C ARG A 150 -15.62 -6.49 10.06
N SER A 151 -14.85 -5.85 10.94
CA SER A 151 -15.27 -4.62 11.62
C SER A 151 -15.58 -3.49 10.62
N ILE A 152 -14.74 -3.31 9.61
CA ILE A 152 -14.93 -2.33 8.52
C ILE A 152 -16.20 -2.64 7.72
N GLN A 153 -16.37 -3.90 7.29
CA GLN A 153 -17.55 -4.32 6.52
C GLN A 153 -18.85 -4.09 7.29
N GLY A 154 -18.89 -4.49 8.57
CA GLY A 154 -20.07 -4.29 9.42
C GLY A 154 -20.42 -2.81 9.61
N SER A 155 -19.43 -1.92 9.65
CA SER A 155 -19.66 -0.47 9.71
C SER A 155 -20.32 0.06 8.44
N PHE A 156 -19.86 -0.37 7.26
CA PHE A 156 -20.50 0.02 5.99
C PHE A 156 -21.91 -0.53 5.85
N ASP A 157 -22.16 -1.76 6.29
CA ASP A 157 -23.51 -2.34 6.24
C ASP A 157 -24.49 -1.60 7.16
N ARG A 158 -24.06 -1.23 8.38
CA ARG A 158 -24.87 -0.39 9.28
C ARG A 158 -25.18 0.96 8.66
N PHE A 159 -24.18 1.61 8.05
CA PHE A 159 -24.37 2.90 7.39
C PHE A 159 -25.35 2.80 6.21
N ARG A 160 -25.20 1.78 5.36
CA ARG A 160 -26.08 1.51 4.22
C ARG A 160 -27.52 1.27 4.68
N LYS A 161 -27.72 0.46 5.72
CA LYS A 161 -29.05 0.21 6.30
C LYS A 161 -29.69 1.49 6.83
N ALA A 162 -28.93 2.34 7.53
CA ALA A 162 -29.43 3.62 8.01
C ALA A 162 -29.85 4.56 6.86
N LEU A 163 -29.11 4.57 5.74
CA LEU A 163 -29.50 5.32 4.55
C LEU A 163 -30.79 4.80 3.89
N GLU A 164 -31.00 3.48 3.89
CA GLU A 164 -32.22 2.86 3.39
C GLU A 164 -33.45 3.20 4.26
N GLU A 165 -33.27 3.31 5.59
CA GLU A 165 -34.34 3.66 6.54
C GLU A 165 -34.74 5.15 6.50
N ILE A 166 -33.88 6.02 5.98
CA ILE A 166 -34.14 7.46 5.82
C ILE A 166 -34.89 7.77 4.51
N ARG A 167 -34.91 6.83 3.55
CA ARG A 167 -35.48 7.00 2.21
C ARG A 167 -36.94 6.56 2.12
#